data_AF-A0A8S4A2D5-F1
#
_entry.id   AF-A0A8S4A2D5-F1
#
_cell.length_a   1.000
_cell.length_b   1.000
_cell.length_c   1.000
_cell.angle_alpha   90.00
_cell.angle_beta   90.00
_cell.angle_gamma   90.00
#
_symmetry.space_group_name_H-M   'P 1'
#
loop_
_entity.id
_entity.type
_entity.pdbx_description
1 polymer ?
#
loop_
_entity_poly.entity_id
_entity_poly.type
_entity_poly.pdbx_seq_one_letter_code
_entity_poly.pdbx_strand_id
1 'polypeptide(L)'
;MSSVKSSAGLSRGNYKCSFRKGDRVLVNGSALERGGDRLYPGTVEYIGFTDGCLSVQTVLVGVHLYDNVYSSHNGVYQGKRYFYCPRGHGAMVKSSDIIPLNSVPRKWPVNGNRMFPSYEEIKKQRRLREQLIKESEEKFRKEYQTKRRAQMERSSKSSTLQSISDKDQESGDEQKQADSTEDNRLEELNLIKMKKYFGNDEKAERMAATLRKLRRAFEQGRIMTLEEQA
;
A
#
# COMPACT_ATOMS: atom_id res chain seq x y z
N MET A 1 45.81 -15.84 38.43
CA MET A 1 45.12 -15.85 37.11
C MET A 1 45.38 -14.51 36.43
N SER A 2 46.44 -14.45 35.64
CA SER A 2 46.92 -13.27 34.93
C SER A 2 46.21 -13.16 33.59
N SER A 3 45.38 -12.13 33.41
CA SER A 3 44.75 -11.84 32.12
C SER A 3 45.53 -10.72 31.43
N VAL A 4 46.38 -11.10 30.48
CA VAL A 4 47.12 -10.18 29.62
C VAL A 4 46.15 -9.66 28.56
N LYS A 5 45.74 -8.38 28.68
CA LYS A 5 45.04 -7.66 27.61
C LYS A 5 46.07 -6.90 26.79
N SER A 6 46.57 -7.51 25.72
CA SER A 6 47.35 -6.83 24.69
C SER A 6 46.43 -6.38 23.55
N SER A 7 45.77 -5.24 23.71
CA SER A 7 45.24 -4.50 22.56
C SER A 7 46.32 -3.55 22.07
N ALA A 8 47.12 -4.00 21.12
CA ALA A 8 48.08 -3.16 20.41
C ALA A 8 47.32 -2.07 19.65
N GLY A 9 47.18 -0.91 20.29
CA GLY A 9 46.78 0.33 19.64
C GLY A 9 47.91 0.80 18.74
N LEU A 10 47.92 0.33 17.49
CA LEU A 10 48.78 0.89 16.46
C LEU A 10 48.38 2.35 16.23
N SER A 11 49.34 3.23 16.48
CA SER A 11 49.28 4.68 16.29
C SER A 11 48.67 5.04 14.94
N ARG A 12 47.62 5.86 14.98
CA ARG A 12 47.02 6.50 13.80
C ARG A 12 48.01 7.50 13.22
N GLY A 13 48.95 7.05 12.40
CA GLY A 13 49.63 7.95 11.48
C GLY A 13 48.57 8.62 10.62
N ASN A 14 48.68 9.94 10.45
CA ASN A 14 47.77 10.76 9.66
C ASN A 14 47.98 10.47 8.17
N TYR A 15 47.62 9.27 7.72
CA TYR A 15 47.65 8.91 6.31
C TYR A 15 46.31 9.33 5.68
N LYS A 16 46.39 10.20 4.68
CA LYS A 16 45.24 10.80 4.00
C LYS A 16 44.59 9.79 3.06
N CYS A 17 43.89 8.78 3.60
CA CYS A 17 42.90 8.02 2.81
C CYS A 17 41.51 8.61 3.06
N SER A 18 40.87 9.13 2.02
CA SER A 18 39.52 9.74 2.11
C SER A 18 38.39 8.71 2.15
N PHE A 19 38.71 7.43 2.08
CA PHE A 19 37.75 6.34 2.00
C PHE A 19 37.41 5.79 3.38
N ARG A 20 36.18 5.28 3.52
CA ARG A 20 35.70 4.56 4.69
C ARG A 20 35.25 3.17 4.28
N LYS A 21 35.27 2.24 5.23
CA LYS A 21 34.66 0.92 5.04
C LYS A 21 33.17 1.10 4.70
N GLY A 22 32.72 0.47 3.63
CA GLY A 22 31.36 0.57 3.09
C GLY A 22 31.18 1.59 1.96
N ASP A 23 32.19 2.43 1.67
CA ASP A 23 32.12 3.37 0.56
C ASP A 23 32.11 2.62 -0.77
N ARG A 24 31.31 3.12 -1.72
CA ARG A 24 31.28 2.62 -3.10
C ARG A 24 32.40 3.27 -3.88
N VAL A 25 33.14 2.46 -4.63
CA VAL A 25 34.31 2.91 -5.37
C VAL A 25 34.38 2.24 -6.73
N LEU A 26 35.10 2.86 -7.65
CA LEU A 26 35.53 2.27 -8.91
C LEU A 26 37.02 1.95 -8.82
N VAL A 27 37.38 0.74 -9.22
CA VAL A 27 38.77 0.27 -9.26
C VAL A 27 39.26 0.31 -10.70
N ASN A 28 40.44 0.88 -10.94
CA ASN A 28 41.09 0.86 -12.24
C ASN A 28 41.53 -0.57 -12.60
N GLY A 29 41.12 -1.06 -13.76
CA GLY A 29 41.47 -2.40 -14.23
C GLY A 29 42.96 -2.61 -14.53
N SER A 30 43.74 -1.55 -14.69
CA SER A 30 45.20 -1.60 -14.77
C SER A 30 45.85 -2.09 -13.47
N ALA A 31 45.19 -1.91 -12.34
CA ALA A 31 45.67 -2.37 -11.04
C ALA A 31 45.19 -3.80 -10.70
N LEU A 32 44.39 -4.42 -11.58
CA LEU A 32 43.93 -5.79 -11.45
C LEU A 32 44.77 -6.71 -12.34
N GLU A 33 44.89 -7.98 -11.94
CA GLU A 33 45.73 -8.98 -12.61
C GLU A 33 45.39 -9.17 -14.11
N ARG A 34 44.16 -8.86 -14.52
CA ARG A 34 43.69 -9.02 -15.91
C ARG A 34 44.03 -7.83 -16.83
N GLY A 35 44.71 -6.79 -16.33
CA GLY A 35 45.35 -5.75 -17.13
C GLY A 35 44.48 -5.13 -18.23
N GLY A 36 43.36 -4.49 -17.87
CA GLY A 36 42.47 -3.85 -18.84
C GLY A 36 42.02 -2.44 -18.44
N ASP A 37 41.69 -1.60 -19.41
CA ASP A 37 41.22 -0.21 -19.19
C ASP A 37 39.79 -0.07 -18.65
N ARG A 38 39.20 -1.19 -18.17
CA ARG A 38 37.85 -1.18 -17.61
C ARG A 38 37.87 -0.75 -16.15
N LEU A 39 36.85 0.00 -15.74
CA LEU A 39 36.59 0.37 -14.36
C LEU A 39 35.65 -0.65 -13.73
N TYR A 40 35.99 -1.14 -12.53
CA TYR A 40 35.20 -2.14 -11.84
C TYR A 40 34.56 -1.56 -10.58
N PRO A 41 33.23 -1.54 -10.48
CA PRO A 41 32.55 -1.05 -9.29
C PRO A 41 32.64 -2.05 -8.15
N GLY A 42 32.79 -1.53 -6.93
CA GLY A 42 32.83 -2.32 -5.72
C GLY A 42 32.60 -1.51 -4.46
N THR A 43 32.69 -2.20 -3.33
CA THR A 43 32.57 -1.63 -1.99
C THR A 43 33.86 -1.85 -1.21
N VAL A 44 34.32 -0.83 -0.48
CA VAL A 44 35.52 -0.93 0.35
C VAL A 44 35.24 -1.78 1.60
N GLU A 45 35.99 -2.85 1.82
CA GLU A 45 35.86 -3.69 3.02
C GLU A 45 37.04 -3.55 4.00
N TYR A 46 38.23 -3.25 3.49
CA TYR A 46 39.45 -3.11 4.28
C TYR A 46 40.24 -1.87 3.86
N ILE A 47 40.83 -1.19 4.83
CA ILE A 47 41.75 -0.06 4.62
C ILE A 47 42.88 -0.24 5.62
N GLY A 48 44.12 -0.33 5.15
CA GLY A 48 45.26 -0.44 6.05
C GLY A 48 46.55 -0.87 5.37
N PHE A 49 47.52 -1.21 6.20
CA PHE A 49 48.82 -1.70 5.76
C PHE A 49 48.82 -3.23 5.75
N THR A 50 49.46 -3.82 4.75
CA THR A 50 49.64 -5.28 4.67
C THR A 50 51.01 -5.67 5.21
N ASP A 51 51.08 -6.82 5.90
CA ASP A 51 52.24 -7.21 6.71
C ASP A 51 53.49 -7.56 5.88
N GLY A 52 53.37 -7.75 4.56
CA GLY A 52 54.50 -8.06 3.66
C GLY A 52 54.92 -6.91 2.75
N CYS A 53 54.46 -5.67 2.96
CA CYS A 53 54.99 -4.51 2.24
C CYS A 53 56.10 -3.85 3.07
N LEU A 54 57.36 -4.07 2.66
CA LEU A 54 58.56 -3.41 3.23
C LEU A 54 58.54 -1.88 3.05
N SER A 55 57.74 -1.38 2.10
CA SER A 55 57.49 0.04 1.88
C SER A 55 56.38 0.51 2.83
N VAL A 56 56.78 0.97 4.02
CA VAL A 56 55.95 1.37 5.19
C VAL A 56 54.89 2.46 4.90
N GLN A 57 54.78 2.98 3.67
CA GLN A 57 54.01 4.20 3.38
C GLN A 57 52.80 4.01 2.46
N THR A 58 52.59 2.85 1.82
CA THR A 58 51.44 2.68 0.92
C THR A 58 50.25 2.03 1.62
N VAL A 59 49.17 2.82 1.81
CA VAL A 59 47.88 2.31 2.28
C VAL A 59 47.21 1.51 1.17
N LEU A 60 46.95 0.23 1.45
CA LEU A 60 46.21 -0.66 0.59
C LEU A 60 44.74 -0.70 1.02
N VAL A 61 43.88 -0.84 0.03
CA VAL A 61 42.44 -0.88 0.19
C VAL A 61 41.95 -2.21 -0.38
N GLY A 62 41.29 -2.98 0.47
CA GLY A 62 40.57 -4.18 0.07
C GLY A 62 39.19 -3.81 -0.44
N VAL A 63 38.92 -4.08 -1.71
CA VAL A 63 37.65 -3.81 -2.36
C VAL A 63 36.96 -5.12 -2.70
N HIS A 64 35.68 -5.20 -2.37
CA HIS A 64 34.77 -6.24 -2.81
C HIS A 64 34.06 -5.75 -4.08
N LEU A 65 34.46 -6.32 -5.23
CA LEU A 65 33.91 -6.01 -6.54
C LEU A 65 32.51 -6.64 -6.70
N TYR A 66 31.63 -5.97 -7.42
CA TYR A 66 30.29 -6.52 -7.69
C TYR A 66 30.32 -7.60 -8.77
N ASP A 67 31.18 -7.44 -9.77
CA ASP A 67 31.34 -8.38 -10.87
C ASP A 67 32.53 -9.31 -10.62
N ASN A 68 32.43 -10.53 -11.14
CA ASN A 68 33.53 -11.48 -11.11
C ASN A 68 34.61 -11.09 -12.13
N VAL A 69 35.71 -10.54 -11.64
CA VAL A 69 36.86 -10.16 -12.49
C VAL A 69 37.88 -11.30 -12.60
N TYR A 70 37.56 -12.47 -12.06
CA TYR A 70 38.48 -13.62 -11.94
C TYR A 70 39.79 -13.24 -11.23
N SER A 71 39.72 -12.29 -10.30
CA SER A 71 40.84 -11.95 -9.44
C SER A 71 41.26 -13.17 -8.61
N SER A 72 42.55 -13.37 -8.42
CA SER A 72 43.09 -14.42 -7.55
C SER A 72 42.71 -14.22 -6.08
N HIS A 73 42.35 -12.99 -5.68
CA HIS A 73 42.13 -12.64 -4.29
C HIS A 73 40.69 -12.90 -3.81
N ASN A 74 40.57 -13.62 -2.70
CA ASN A 74 39.30 -13.88 -1.99
C ASN A 74 39.26 -13.15 -0.64
N GLY A 75 39.89 -11.97 -0.57
CA GLY A 75 40.14 -11.23 0.68
C GLY A 75 41.33 -11.76 1.51
N VAL A 76 42.07 -12.74 0.98
CA VAL A 76 43.38 -13.18 1.48
C VAL A 76 44.48 -12.54 0.64
N TYR A 77 45.42 -11.88 1.30
CA TYR A 77 46.57 -11.24 0.66
C TYR A 77 47.83 -11.63 1.44
N GLN A 78 48.86 -12.14 0.75
CA GLN A 78 50.11 -12.61 1.35
C GLN A 78 49.91 -13.60 2.53
N GLY A 79 48.95 -14.53 2.40
CA GLY A 79 48.69 -15.56 3.41
C GLY A 79 47.87 -15.11 4.62
N LYS A 80 47.56 -13.81 4.77
CA LYS A 80 46.69 -13.29 5.82
C LYS A 80 45.34 -12.85 5.26
N ARG A 81 44.27 -13.12 6.01
CA ARG A 81 42.91 -12.70 5.66
C ARG A 81 42.61 -11.31 6.20
N TYR A 82 42.25 -10.39 5.31
CA TYR A 82 41.89 -9.01 5.64
C TYR A 82 40.39 -8.79 5.60
N PHE A 83 39.71 -9.41 4.65
CA PHE A 83 38.25 -9.35 4.48
C PHE A 83 37.72 -10.65 3.88
N TYR A 84 36.39 -10.78 3.77
CA TYR A 84 35.73 -11.99 3.28
C TYR A 84 34.99 -11.68 1.99
N CYS A 85 35.31 -12.40 0.91
CA CYS A 85 34.73 -12.12 -0.40
C CYS A 85 34.61 -13.42 -1.23
N PRO A 86 33.58 -13.57 -2.10
CA PRO A 86 33.50 -14.67 -3.04
C PRO A 86 34.72 -14.75 -3.97
N ARG A 87 34.98 -15.94 -4.52
CA ARG A 87 36.12 -16.13 -5.42
C ARG A 87 35.99 -15.25 -6.66
N GLY A 88 37.08 -14.57 -7.03
CA GLY A 88 37.11 -13.69 -8.20
C GLY A 88 36.57 -12.27 -7.99
N HIS A 89 36.10 -11.95 -6.79
CA HIS A 89 35.50 -10.64 -6.47
C HIS A 89 36.36 -9.79 -5.53
N GLY A 90 37.41 -10.34 -4.92
CA GLY A 90 38.29 -9.58 -4.04
C GLY A 90 39.39 -8.89 -4.82
N ALA A 91 39.70 -7.64 -4.47
CA ALA A 91 40.86 -6.92 -4.99
C ALA A 91 41.60 -6.22 -3.86
N MET A 92 42.94 -6.25 -3.90
CA MET A 92 43.79 -5.50 -2.99
C MET A 92 44.56 -4.46 -3.79
N VAL A 93 44.23 -3.19 -3.61
CA VAL A 93 44.66 -2.12 -4.52
C VAL A 93 45.17 -0.92 -3.74
N LYS A 94 46.09 -0.14 -4.33
CA LYS A 94 46.55 1.11 -3.73
C LYS A 94 45.43 2.14 -3.74
N SER A 95 45.44 3.03 -2.74
CA SER A 95 44.48 4.14 -2.65
C SER A 95 44.45 5.04 -3.90
N SER A 96 45.55 5.09 -4.66
CA SER A 96 45.69 5.89 -5.89
C SER A 96 44.89 5.36 -7.08
N ASP A 97 44.59 4.06 -7.12
CA ASP A 97 43.92 3.42 -8.27
C ASP A 97 42.40 3.26 -8.04
N ILE A 98 41.88 3.98 -7.04
CA ILE A 98 40.50 3.91 -6.59
C ILE A 98 39.86 5.29 -6.77
N ILE A 99 38.73 5.30 -7.46
CA ILE A 99 37.93 6.50 -7.69
C ILE A 99 36.68 6.42 -6.80
N PRO A 100 36.41 7.40 -5.92
CA PRO A 100 35.19 7.39 -5.11
C PRO A 100 33.97 7.47 -6.02
N LEU A 101 33.04 6.53 -5.87
CA LEU A 101 31.75 6.60 -6.54
C LEU A 101 30.82 7.41 -5.64
N ASN A 102 30.55 8.66 -6.01
CA ASN A 102 29.63 9.53 -5.27
C ASN A 102 28.32 8.78 -5.00
N SER A 103 27.98 8.59 -3.73
CA SER A 103 26.68 8.05 -3.38
C SER A 103 25.61 8.98 -3.95
N VAL A 104 24.61 8.41 -4.63
CA VAL A 104 23.48 9.20 -5.14
C VAL A 104 22.97 10.05 -3.97
N PRO A 105 22.92 11.39 -4.09
CA PRO A 105 22.49 12.24 -3.00
C PRO A 105 21.12 11.76 -2.55
N ARG A 106 20.95 11.59 -1.24
CA ARG A 106 19.64 11.24 -0.68
C ARG A 106 18.66 12.32 -1.13
N LYS A 107 17.75 11.97 -2.03
CA LYS A 107 16.68 12.87 -2.42
C LYS A 107 15.79 13.03 -1.20
N TRP A 108 15.65 14.27 -0.75
CA TRP A 108 14.71 14.60 0.31
C TRP A 108 13.30 14.17 -0.12
N PRO A 109 12.44 13.71 0.81
CA PRO A 109 11.05 13.45 0.48
C PRO A 109 10.45 14.71 -0.14
N VAL A 110 9.77 14.55 -1.28
CA VAL A 110 9.17 15.66 -2.01
C VAL A 110 7.95 16.14 -1.22
N ASN A 111 8.15 17.11 -0.34
CA ASN A 111 7.07 17.75 0.40
C ASN A 111 6.19 18.56 -0.58
N GLY A 112 4.87 18.52 -0.39
CA GLY A 112 3.92 19.29 -1.20
C GLY A 112 3.45 18.61 -2.49
N ASN A 113 3.77 17.33 -2.70
CA ASN A 113 3.17 16.59 -3.81
C ASN A 113 1.71 16.24 -3.50
N ARG A 114 0.77 16.88 -4.21
CA ARG A 114 -0.68 16.63 -4.07
C ARG A 114 -1.08 15.17 -4.38
N MET A 115 -0.30 14.48 -5.21
CA MET A 115 -0.55 13.09 -5.59
C MET A 115 -0.10 12.10 -4.51
N PHE A 116 0.86 12.50 -3.66
CA PHE A 116 1.41 11.67 -2.59
C PHE A 116 1.54 12.51 -1.32
N PRO A 117 0.41 12.84 -0.67
CA PRO A 117 0.41 13.63 0.56
C PRO A 117 1.20 12.94 1.66
N SER A 118 1.71 13.74 2.60
CA SER A 118 2.45 13.21 3.74
C SER A 118 1.57 12.27 4.56
N TYR A 119 2.17 11.23 5.13
CA TYR A 119 1.45 10.27 5.98
C TYR A 119 0.68 10.97 7.11
N GLU A 120 1.27 12.01 7.70
CA GLU A 120 0.63 12.81 8.75
C GLU A 120 -0.61 13.56 8.24
N GLU A 121 -0.59 14.05 6.99
CA GLU A 121 -1.74 14.72 6.37
C GLU A 121 -2.87 13.73 6.11
N ILE A 122 -2.55 12.56 5.55
CA ILE A 122 -3.52 11.46 5.33
C ILE A 122 -4.17 11.06 6.66
N LYS A 123 -3.38 10.93 7.72
CA LYS A 123 -3.86 10.55 9.05
C LYS A 123 -4.82 11.59 9.63
N LYS A 124 -4.52 12.89 9.48
CA LYS A 124 -5.44 13.97 9.89
C LYS A 124 -6.74 13.94 9.10
N GLN A 125 -6.66 13.78 7.77
CA GLN A 125 -7.85 13.71 6.91
C GLN A 125 -8.76 12.53 7.26
N ARG A 126 -8.20 11.36 7.57
CA ARG A 126 -9.00 10.20 7.99
C ARG A 126 -9.78 10.47 9.29
N ARG A 127 -9.13 11.07 10.29
CA ARG A 127 -9.77 11.46 11.55
C ARG A 127 -10.91 12.45 11.33
N LEU A 128 -10.69 13.47 10.51
CA LEU A 128 -11.73 14.46 10.18
C LEU A 128 -12.91 13.80 9.47
N ARG A 129 -12.64 12.89 8.54
CA ARG A 129 -13.68 12.14 7.83
C ARG A 129 -14.50 11.26 8.79
N GLU A 130 -13.85 10.58 9.74
CA GLU A 130 -14.52 9.77 10.76
C GLU A 130 -15.43 10.62 11.66
N GLN A 131 -14.98 11.81 12.07
CA GLN A 131 -15.79 12.76 12.84
C GLN A 131 -17.04 13.19 12.06
N LEU A 132 -16.87 13.58 10.79
CA LEU A 132 -17.98 13.96 9.91
C LEU A 132 -18.99 12.82 9.72
N ILE A 133 -18.50 11.59 9.52
CA ILE A 133 -19.37 10.41 9.41
C ILE A 133 -20.18 10.25 10.70
N LYS A 134 -19.53 10.28 11.85
CA LYS A 134 -20.20 10.12 13.15
C LYS A 134 -21.27 11.18 13.40
N GLU A 135 -20.94 12.45 13.13
CA GLU A 135 -21.91 13.55 13.24
C GLU A 135 -23.12 13.36 12.31
N SER A 136 -22.87 12.89 11.09
CA SER A 136 -23.94 12.62 10.12
C SER A 136 -24.85 11.47 10.58
N GLU A 137 -24.29 10.41 11.16
CA GLU A 137 -25.04 9.28 11.71
C GLU A 137 -25.91 9.69 12.91
N GLU A 138 -25.38 10.52 13.81
CA GLU A 138 -26.13 11.04 14.95
C GLU A 138 -27.30 11.94 14.52
N LYS A 139 -27.10 12.79 13.50
CA LYS A 139 -28.16 13.60 12.91
C LYS A 139 -29.26 12.72 12.31
N PHE A 140 -28.88 11.72 11.52
CA PHE A 140 -29.84 10.79 10.92
C PHE A 140 -30.61 9.99 11.98
N ARG A 141 -29.94 9.55 13.05
CA ARG A 141 -30.58 8.87 14.18
C ARG A 141 -31.60 9.75 14.90
N LYS A 142 -31.27 11.02 15.17
CA LYS A 142 -32.20 11.98 15.79
C LYS A 142 -33.43 12.22 14.90
N GLU A 143 -33.20 12.43 13.61
CA GLU A 143 -34.29 12.61 12.63
C GLU A 143 -35.21 11.37 12.55
N TYR A 144 -34.63 10.17 12.58
CA TYR A 144 -35.41 8.94 12.61
C TYR A 144 -36.27 8.84 13.87
N GLN A 145 -35.70 9.16 15.03
CA GLN A 145 -36.41 9.15 16.30
C GLN A 145 -37.57 10.16 16.32
N THR A 146 -37.36 11.38 15.82
CA THR A 146 -38.41 12.41 15.76
C THR A 146 -39.54 12.00 14.82
N LYS A 147 -39.23 11.45 13.64
CA LYS A 147 -40.22 10.90 12.70
C LYS A 147 -41.05 9.78 13.33
N ARG A 148 -40.38 8.82 14.00
CA ARG A 148 -41.05 7.72 14.70
C ARG A 148 -41.97 8.23 15.81
N ARG A 149 -41.51 9.19 16.62
CA ARG A 149 -42.32 9.82 17.67
C ARG A 149 -43.55 10.52 17.11
N ALA A 150 -43.38 11.32 16.05
CA ALA A 150 -44.48 12.01 15.39
C ALA A 150 -45.52 11.03 14.81
N GLN A 151 -45.08 9.87 14.31
CA GLN A 151 -45.98 8.81 13.84
C GLN A 151 -46.81 8.23 14.99
N MET A 152 -46.18 7.90 16.13
CA MET A 152 -46.88 7.40 17.33
C MET A 152 -47.91 8.42 17.87
N GLU A 153 -47.54 9.70 17.89
CA GLU A 153 -48.43 10.79 18.31
C GLU A 153 -49.62 10.99 17.35
N ARG A 154 -49.47 10.67 16.06
CA ARG A 154 -50.58 10.67 15.10
C ARG A 154 -51.52 9.50 15.36
N SER A 155 -50.98 8.29 15.57
CA SER A 155 -51.80 7.10 15.83
C SER A 155 -52.57 7.19 17.15
N SER A 156 -51.98 7.78 18.20
CA SER A 156 -52.68 7.95 19.49
C SER A 156 -53.80 9.00 19.43
N LYS A 157 -53.66 10.03 18.57
CA LYS A 157 -54.73 11.01 18.34
C LYS A 157 -55.88 10.44 17.52
N SER A 158 -55.60 9.55 16.56
CA SER A 158 -56.64 8.92 15.73
C SER A 158 -57.43 7.85 16.48
N SER A 159 -56.83 7.11 17.41
CA SER A 159 -57.53 6.07 18.19
C SER A 159 -58.61 6.63 19.12
N THR A 160 -58.43 7.84 19.64
CA THR A 160 -59.44 8.51 20.49
C THR A 160 -60.70 8.92 19.71
N LEU A 161 -60.63 9.00 18.38
CA LEU A 161 -61.76 9.40 17.52
C LEU A 161 -62.50 8.22 16.88
N GLN A 162 -61.98 6.99 16.99
CA GLN A 162 -62.58 5.80 16.34
C GLN A 162 -63.53 5.00 17.25
N SER A 163 -63.78 5.41 18.50
CA SER A 163 -64.72 4.73 19.40
C SER A 163 -66.20 5.14 19.24
N ILE A 164 -66.60 5.72 18.09
CA ILE A 164 -67.99 6.20 17.87
C ILE A 164 -68.65 5.59 16.61
N SER A 165 -67.98 4.74 15.84
CA SER A 165 -68.58 4.22 14.59
C SER A 165 -68.25 2.76 14.31
N ASP A 166 -68.94 1.85 15.01
CA ASP A 166 -69.09 0.46 14.59
C ASP A 166 -70.54 0.23 14.15
N LYS A 167 -70.77 0.34 12.84
CA LYS A 167 -71.90 -0.30 12.15
C LYS A 167 -71.53 -0.60 10.70
N ASP A 168 -71.61 -1.89 10.40
CA ASP A 168 -72.11 -2.49 9.15
C ASP A 168 -71.29 -2.26 7.86
N GLN A 169 -70.55 -3.28 7.39
CA GLN A 169 -71.01 -4.22 6.34
C GLN A 169 -69.89 -5.09 5.75
N GLU A 170 -70.27 -6.36 5.55
CA GLU A 170 -69.56 -7.45 4.87
C GLU A 170 -69.61 -7.36 3.33
N SER A 171 -68.93 -8.32 2.70
CA SER A 171 -68.99 -8.77 1.30
C SER A 171 -68.14 -7.99 0.30
N GLY A 172 -67.47 -8.61 -0.67
CA GLY A 172 -67.46 -10.00 -1.09
C GLY A 172 -66.38 -10.22 -2.16
N ASP A 173 -66.02 -11.48 -2.32
CA ASP A 173 -65.12 -12.03 -3.33
C ASP A 173 -65.62 -11.78 -4.76
N GLU A 174 -64.79 -11.24 -5.66
CA GLU A 174 -64.93 -11.48 -7.10
C GLU A 174 -63.59 -11.54 -7.86
N GLN A 175 -63.38 -12.71 -8.46
CA GLN A 175 -62.99 -12.93 -9.87
C GLN A 175 -61.52 -12.80 -10.29
N LYS A 176 -60.89 -13.98 -10.30
CA LYS A 176 -59.72 -14.41 -11.06
C LYS A 176 -59.91 -14.20 -12.57
N GLN A 177 -59.64 -12.99 -13.07
CA GLN A 177 -59.31 -12.71 -14.47
C GLN A 177 -58.45 -11.43 -14.63
N ALA A 178 -57.79 -11.00 -13.55
CA ALA A 178 -57.10 -9.70 -13.44
C ALA A 178 -55.57 -9.78 -13.24
N ASP A 179 -54.95 -10.98 -13.21
CA ASP A 179 -53.55 -11.15 -12.75
C ASP A 179 -52.52 -10.39 -13.60
N SER A 180 -52.67 -10.31 -14.92
CA SER A 180 -51.69 -9.58 -15.76
C SER A 180 -51.88 -8.06 -15.72
N THR A 181 -53.05 -7.55 -15.35
CA THR A 181 -53.33 -6.11 -15.23
C THR A 181 -53.01 -5.59 -13.82
N GLU A 182 -53.24 -6.40 -12.79
CA GLU A 182 -52.90 -6.05 -11.40
C GLU A 182 -51.38 -6.05 -11.19
N ASP A 183 -50.64 -6.98 -11.81
CA ASP A 183 -49.17 -6.95 -11.77
C ASP A 183 -48.62 -5.65 -12.39
N ASN A 184 -49.17 -5.21 -13.52
CA ASN A 184 -48.79 -3.93 -14.14
C ASN A 184 -49.15 -2.73 -13.24
N ARG A 185 -50.29 -2.77 -12.55
CA ARG A 185 -50.74 -1.71 -11.64
C ARG A 185 -49.90 -1.65 -10.36
N LEU A 186 -49.51 -2.79 -9.81
CA LEU A 186 -48.60 -2.88 -8.67
C LEU A 186 -47.21 -2.39 -9.03
N GLU A 187 -46.73 -2.70 -10.24
CA GLU A 187 -45.46 -2.18 -10.75
C GLU A 187 -45.50 -0.65 -10.91
N GLU A 188 -46.61 -0.09 -11.38
CA GLU A 188 -46.80 1.35 -11.50
C GLU A 188 -46.84 2.03 -10.12
N LEU A 189 -47.53 1.45 -9.14
CA LEU A 189 -47.55 1.95 -7.77
C LEU A 189 -46.17 1.88 -7.10
N ASN A 190 -45.42 0.81 -7.34
CA ASN A 190 -44.05 0.68 -6.85
C ASN A 190 -43.12 1.70 -7.52
N LEU A 191 -43.32 2.03 -8.79
CA LEU A 191 -42.58 3.08 -9.48
C LEU A 191 -42.89 4.47 -8.94
N ILE A 192 -44.16 4.76 -8.66
CA ILE A 192 -44.57 6.03 -8.02
C ILE A 192 -43.92 6.15 -6.64
N LYS A 193 -43.90 5.06 -5.87
CA LYS A 193 -43.25 4.99 -4.56
C LYS A 193 -41.73 5.21 -4.69
N MET A 194 -41.08 4.60 -5.66
CA MET A 194 -39.64 4.76 -5.91
C MET A 194 -39.30 6.17 -6.40
N LYS A 195 -40.07 6.76 -7.31
CA LYS A 195 -39.91 8.16 -7.74
C LYS A 195 -40.04 9.13 -6.56
N LYS A 196 -40.91 8.84 -5.59
CA LYS A 196 -41.05 9.63 -4.36
C LYS A 196 -39.81 9.58 -3.45
N TYR A 197 -39.10 8.46 -3.40
CA TYR A 197 -37.89 8.33 -2.56
C TYR A 197 -36.61 8.84 -3.24
N PHE A 198 -36.50 8.66 -4.56
CA PHE A 198 -35.28 8.98 -5.31
C PHE A 198 -35.31 10.32 -6.04
N GLY A 199 -36.46 11.02 -6.04
CA GLY A 199 -36.66 12.27 -6.77
C GLY A 199 -36.98 12.06 -8.24
N ASN A 200 -37.24 13.15 -8.96
CA ASN A 200 -37.54 13.16 -10.40
C ASN A 200 -36.27 13.24 -11.28
N ASP A 201 -35.11 12.92 -10.72
CA ASP A 201 -33.84 13.04 -11.43
C ASP A 201 -33.65 11.88 -12.43
N GLU A 202 -32.96 12.12 -13.55
CA GLU A 202 -32.63 11.10 -14.56
C GLU A 202 -31.97 9.84 -13.96
N LYS A 203 -31.26 10.01 -12.84
CA LYS A 203 -30.61 8.93 -12.10
C LYS A 203 -31.63 7.95 -11.51
N ALA A 204 -32.79 8.43 -11.05
CA ALA A 204 -33.86 7.60 -10.50
C ALA A 204 -34.49 6.74 -11.61
N GLU A 205 -34.66 7.29 -12.81
CA GLU A 205 -35.18 6.53 -13.96
C GLU A 205 -34.23 5.42 -14.40
N ARG A 206 -32.92 5.71 -14.44
CA ARG A 206 -31.90 4.68 -14.73
C ARG A 206 -31.92 3.56 -13.70
N MET A 207 -32.04 3.87 -12.40
CA MET A 207 -32.13 2.85 -11.34
C MET A 207 -33.44 2.05 -11.40
N ALA A 208 -34.57 2.69 -11.73
CA ALA A 208 -35.82 1.96 -11.93
C ALA A 208 -35.70 0.98 -13.10
N ALA A 209 -35.07 1.39 -14.21
CA ALA A 209 -34.84 0.53 -15.36
C ALA A 209 -33.94 -0.67 -15.04
N THR A 210 -32.87 -0.47 -14.26
CA THR A 210 -31.98 -1.58 -13.87
C THR A 210 -32.69 -2.58 -12.95
N LEU A 211 -33.49 -2.12 -12.00
CA LEU A 211 -34.25 -3.01 -11.10
C LEU A 211 -35.28 -3.85 -11.85
N ARG A 212 -35.99 -3.27 -12.84
CA ARG A 212 -36.91 -4.05 -13.71
C ARG A 212 -36.16 -5.15 -14.47
N LYS A 213 -34.98 -4.83 -15.00
CA LYS A 213 -34.16 -5.79 -15.75
C LYS A 213 -33.70 -6.96 -14.85
N LEU A 214 -33.27 -6.67 -13.62
CA LEU A 214 -32.85 -7.69 -12.65
C LEU A 214 -34.00 -8.59 -12.23
N ARG A 215 -35.19 -8.03 -11.97
CA ARG A 215 -36.38 -8.81 -11.59
C ARG A 215 -36.79 -9.79 -12.70
N ARG A 216 -36.85 -9.33 -13.95
CA ARG A 216 -37.16 -10.19 -15.11
C ARG A 216 -36.16 -11.33 -15.26
N ALA A 217 -34.87 -11.02 -15.13
CA ALA A 217 -33.83 -12.05 -15.20
C ALA A 217 -33.96 -13.09 -14.07
N PHE A 218 -34.34 -12.65 -12.86
CA PHE A 218 -34.58 -13.55 -11.73
C PHE A 218 -35.79 -14.47 -11.96
N GLU A 219 -36.91 -13.92 -12.43
CA GLU A 219 -38.12 -14.71 -12.72
C GLU A 219 -37.86 -15.72 -13.86
N GLN A 220 -37.15 -15.32 -14.91
CA GLN A 220 -36.72 -16.22 -15.98
C GLN A 220 -35.84 -17.36 -15.46
N GLY A 221 -34.84 -17.03 -14.62
CA GLY A 221 -33.99 -18.05 -13.99
C GLY A 221 -34.80 -19.02 -13.13
N ARG A 222 -35.80 -18.52 -12.39
CA ARG A 222 -36.69 -19.35 -11.57
C ARG A 222 -37.52 -20.32 -12.42
N ILE A 223 -38.04 -19.87 -13.56
CA ILE A 223 -38.79 -20.72 -14.49
C ILE A 223 -37.89 -21.81 -15.07
N MET A 224 -36.69 -21.45 -15.55
CA MET A 224 -35.74 -22.43 -16.08
C MET A 224 -35.38 -23.52 -15.07
N THR A 225 -35.18 -23.16 -13.80
CA THR A 225 -34.89 -24.15 -12.75
C THR A 225 -36.05 -25.09 -12.44
N LEU A 226 -37.29 -24.64 -12.64
CA LEU A 226 -38.47 -25.48 -12.44
C LEU A 226 -38.69 -26.42 -13.62
N GLU A 227 -38.41 -25.95 -14.84
CA GLU A 227 -38.46 -26.76 -16.07
C GLU A 227 -37.37 -27.83 -16.09
N GLU A 228 -36.18 -27.57 -15.54
CA GLU A 228 -35.08 -28.54 -15.48
C GLU A 228 -35.32 -29.66 -14.44
N GLN A 229 -36.22 -29.45 -13.48
CA GLN A 229 -36.58 -30.42 -12.44
C GLN A 229 -37.82 -31.27 -12.77
N ALA A 230 -38.55 -30.94 -13.84
CA ALA A 230 -39.75 -31.63 -14.30
C ALA A 230 -39.45 -32.65 -15.40
#